data_AF-A0A439ISZ9-F1
#
_entry.id   AF-A0A439ISZ9-F1
#
_cell.length_a   1.000
_cell.length_b   1.000
_cell.length_c   1.000
_cell.angle_alpha   90.00
_cell.angle_beta   90.00
_cell.angle_gamma   90.00
#
_symmetry.space_group_name_H-M   'P 1'
#
loop_
_entity.id
_entity.type
_entity.pdbx_description
1 polymer ?
#
loop_
_entity_poly.entity_id
_entity_poly.type
_entity_poly.pdbx_seq_one_letter_code
_entity_poly.pdbx_strand_id
1 'polypeptide(L)'
;MSGLRTIEIDFDVHRAIEMERMGFDEAPNSALRRLLKLGSATTTSEVAPSTGRAWAGKGVTLPHGTQIKMEYNGRPYTGRIEDGEWWVEGKRFKSPSAAAGGVAVTRAGKKTSLDGWIYWQVKRPSDTRWYPLSHLKG
;
A
#
# COMPACT_ATOMS: atom_id res chain seq x y z
N MET A 1 7.84 -16.26 -17.76
CA MET A 1 8.49 -17.15 -16.77
C MET A 1 9.98 -16.86 -16.77
N SER A 2 10.52 -16.28 -15.70
CA SER A 2 11.96 -16.00 -15.60
C SER A 2 12.64 -17.20 -14.92
N GLY A 3 13.50 -17.92 -15.63
CA GLY A 3 14.28 -19.02 -15.06
C GLY A 3 15.46 -18.52 -14.22
N LEU A 4 15.82 -19.26 -13.18
CA LEU A 4 17.03 -19.02 -12.39
C LEU A 4 18.26 -19.43 -13.20
N ARG A 5 19.35 -18.67 -13.06
CA ARG A 5 20.65 -18.95 -13.68
C ARG A 5 21.74 -18.89 -12.63
N THR A 6 22.73 -19.76 -12.76
CA THR A 6 23.95 -19.70 -11.95
C THR A 6 24.91 -18.68 -12.55
N ILE A 7 25.49 -17.83 -11.70
CA ILE A 7 26.56 -16.90 -12.05
C ILE A 7 27.68 -17.07 -11.02
N GLU A 8 28.93 -16.94 -11.44
CA GLU A 8 30.07 -16.89 -10.53
C GLU A 8 30.32 -15.43 -10.13
N ILE A 9 30.55 -15.21 -8.83
CA ILE A 9 30.80 -13.89 -8.24
C ILE A 9 31.97 -14.01 -7.27
N ASP A 10 32.71 -12.92 -7.08
CA ASP A 10 33.76 -12.87 -6.06
C ASP A 10 33.18 -12.83 -4.64
N PHE A 11 34.06 -13.00 -3.66
CA PHE A 11 33.70 -13.06 -2.25
C PHE A 11 33.14 -11.74 -1.71
N ASP A 12 33.59 -10.59 -2.22
CA ASP A 12 33.11 -9.29 -1.76
C ASP A 12 31.70 -9.02 -2.27
N VAL A 13 31.39 -9.40 -3.52
CA VAL A 13 30.04 -9.37 -4.06
C VAL A 13 29.11 -10.30 -3.28
N HIS A 14 29.56 -11.53 -2.97
CA HIS A 14 28.79 -12.45 -2.13
C HIS A 14 28.48 -11.86 -0.75
N ARG A 15 29.49 -11.28 -0.08
CA ARG A 15 29.34 -10.61 1.22
C ARG A 15 28.36 -9.43 1.15
N ALA A 16 28.44 -8.61 0.11
CA ALA A 16 27.54 -7.48 -0.07
C ALA A 16 26.07 -7.93 -0.20
N ILE A 17 25.82 -9.03 -0.92
CA ILE A 17 24.47 -9.60 -1.04
C ILE A 17 23.96 -10.12 0.32
N GLU A 18 24.80 -10.80 1.09
CA GLU A 18 24.46 -11.32 2.42
C GLU A 18 24.18 -10.20 3.43
N MET A 19 24.97 -9.12 3.43
CA MET A 19 24.76 -7.97 4.32
C MET A 19 23.45 -7.23 4.04
N GLU A 20 22.96 -7.27 2.80
CA GLU A 20 21.70 -6.64 2.43
C GLU A 20 20.49 -7.45 2.94
N ARG A 21 20.64 -8.74 3.27
CA ARG A 21 19.54 -9.60 3.75
C ARG A 21 18.95 -9.04 5.05
N MET A 22 17.64 -8.83 5.07
CA MET A 22 16.88 -8.33 6.21
C MET A 22 16.40 -9.44 7.16
N GLY A 23 16.63 -10.71 6.80
CA GLY A 23 16.24 -11.85 7.62
C GLY A 23 16.94 -13.15 7.22
N PHE A 24 16.96 -14.11 8.14
CA PHE A 24 17.63 -15.40 7.97
C PHE A 24 17.03 -16.26 6.85
N ASP A 25 15.74 -16.08 6.56
CA ASP A 25 15.00 -16.84 5.54
C ASP A 25 14.90 -16.11 4.18
N GLU A 26 15.53 -14.93 4.02
CA GLU A 26 15.48 -14.19 2.75
C GLU A 26 16.43 -14.83 1.72
N ALA A 27 15.94 -15.13 0.52
CA ALA A 27 16.77 -15.65 -0.56
C ALA A 27 17.78 -14.59 -1.06
N PRO A 28 19.04 -14.96 -1.38
CA PRO A 28 20.05 -14.02 -1.89
C PRO A 28 19.60 -13.24 -3.14
N ASN A 29 18.82 -13.87 -4.02
CA ASN A 29 18.26 -13.21 -5.20
C ASN A 29 17.31 -12.06 -4.84
N SER A 30 16.59 -12.12 -3.72
CA SER A 30 15.70 -11.05 -3.24
C SER A 30 16.52 -9.85 -2.75
N ALA A 31 17.57 -10.11 -1.97
CA ALA A 31 18.50 -9.09 -1.51
C ALA A 31 19.24 -8.43 -2.69
N LEU A 32 19.73 -9.23 -3.65
CA LEU A 32 20.38 -8.75 -4.86
C LEU A 32 19.46 -7.85 -5.71
N ARG A 33 18.19 -8.21 -5.87
CA ARG A 33 17.23 -7.39 -6.62
C ARG A 33 17.03 -6.01 -5.98
N ARG A 34 16.97 -5.94 -4.65
CA ARG A 34 16.89 -4.67 -3.90
C ARG A 34 18.17 -3.84 -4.07
N LEU A 35 19.34 -4.47 -3.93
CA LEU A 35 20.64 -3.83 -4.15
C LEU A 35 20.76 -3.22 -5.55
N LEU A 36 20.25 -3.93 -6.56
CA LEU A 36 20.22 -3.48 -7.96
C LEU A 36 19.04 -2.55 -8.29
N LYS A 37 18.20 -2.20 -7.31
CA LYS A 37 16.95 -1.43 -7.49
C LYS A 37 16.01 -2.03 -8.56
N LEU A 38 16.17 -3.33 -8.82
CA LEU A 38 15.30 -4.10 -9.69
C LEU A 38 14.08 -4.45 -8.86
N GLY A 39 12.99 -3.71 -9.06
CA GLY A 39 11.73 -3.80 -8.30
C GLY A 39 11.55 -5.17 -7.64
N SER A 40 11.58 -5.16 -6.30
CA SER A 40 11.57 -6.37 -5.49
C SER A 40 10.43 -7.27 -5.94
N ALA A 41 10.76 -8.49 -6.32
CA ALA A 41 9.78 -9.56 -6.42
C ALA A 41 9.39 -10.06 -5.01
N THR A 42 9.12 -9.13 -4.11
CA THR A 42 8.41 -9.39 -2.87
C THR A 42 7.29 -8.36 -2.78
N THR A 43 6.11 -8.83 -3.17
CA THR A 43 4.81 -8.14 -3.11
C THR A 43 4.51 -7.10 -4.19
N THR A 44 4.77 -7.43 -5.46
CA THR A 44 3.57 -7.47 -6.31
C THR A 44 2.93 -8.80 -5.94
N SER A 45 2.04 -8.78 -4.94
CA SER A 45 0.91 -9.68 -5.05
C SER A 45 0.38 -9.34 -6.43
N GLU A 46 0.66 -10.21 -7.39
CA GLU A 46 -0.32 -10.56 -8.38
C GLU A 46 -1.58 -10.74 -7.55
N VAL A 47 -2.35 -9.66 -7.43
CA VAL A 47 -3.68 -9.72 -6.86
C VAL A 47 -4.40 -10.49 -7.93
N ALA A 48 -4.29 -11.82 -7.87
CA ALA A 48 -5.38 -12.71 -8.26
C ALA A 48 -6.62 -11.95 -7.84
N PRO A 49 -7.53 -11.60 -8.77
CA PRO A 49 -8.58 -10.62 -8.54
C PRO A 49 -9.17 -10.93 -7.18
N SER A 50 -8.83 -10.09 -6.19
CA SER A 50 -9.15 -10.39 -4.82
C SER A 50 -10.66 -10.40 -4.83
N THR A 51 -11.26 -11.57 -4.62
CA THR A 51 -12.71 -11.81 -4.72
C THR A 51 -13.50 -11.05 -3.67
N GLY A 52 -12.83 -10.18 -2.91
CA GLY A 52 -13.42 -9.26 -1.98
C GLY A 52 -14.24 -8.17 -2.67
N ARG A 53 -15.23 -7.68 -1.94
CA ARG A 53 -16.17 -6.68 -2.40
C ARG A 53 -15.47 -5.36 -2.72
N ALA A 54 -15.82 -4.73 -3.84
CA ALA A 54 -15.44 -3.35 -4.08
C ALA A 54 -16.22 -2.43 -3.13
N TRP A 55 -15.55 -1.43 -2.55
CA TRP A 55 -16.25 -0.36 -1.85
C TRP A 55 -16.86 0.58 -2.89
N ALA A 56 -18.13 0.92 -2.72
CA ALA A 56 -18.81 1.90 -3.57
C ALA A 56 -19.47 2.97 -2.70
N GLY A 57 -19.29 4.24 -3.06
CA GLY A 57 -19.91 5.35 -2.36
C GLY A 57 -19.85 6.65 -3.17
N LYS A 58 -20.94 7.42 -3.16
CA LYS A 58 -21.07 8.72 -3.86
C LYS A 58 -20.50 8.72 -5.29
N GLY A 59 -20.83 7.69 -6.08
CA GLY A 59 -20.39 7.57 -7.48
C GLY A 59 -18.96 7.01 -7.68
N VAL A 60 -18.20 6.79 -6.62
CA VAL A 60 -16.84 6.23 -6.69
C VAL A 60 -16.85 4.75 -6.32
N THR A 61 -16.20 3.93 -7.14
CA THR A 61 -15.98 2.51 -6.88
C THR A 61 -14.49 2.23 -6.72
N LEU A 62 -14.11 1.69 -5.56
CA LEU A 62 -12.75 1.29 -5.23
C LEU A 62 -12.70 -0.24 -5.12
N PRO A 63 -12.00 -0.93 -6.02
CA PRO A 63 -11.81 -2.38 -5.92
C PRO A 63 -11.15 -2.78 -4.60
N HIS A 64 -11.42 -4.01 -4.14
CA HIS A 64 -10.61 -4.62 -3.08
C HIS A 64 -9.13 -4.54 -3.46
N GLY A 65 -8.27 -4.28 -2.47
CA GLY A 65 -6.84 -4.12 -2.67
C GLY A 65 -6.43 -2.73 -3.13
N THR A 66 -7.39 -1.81 -3.36
CA THR A 66 -7.07 -0.39 -3.58
C THR A 66 -6.30 0.14 -2.37
N GLN A 67 -5.09 0.63 -2.60
CA GLN A 67 -4.29 1.26 -1.56
C GLN A 67 -4.82 2.67 -1.30
N ILE A 68 -4.85 3.07 -0.04
CA ILE A 68 -5.26 4.40 0.40
C ILE A 68 -4.18 5.02 1.26
N LYS A 69 -3.96 6.31 1.08
CA LYS A 69 -3.08 7.09 1.95
C LYS A 69 -3.63 8.48 2.17
N MET A 70 -3.33 9.04 3.32
CA MET A 70 -3.65 10.40 3.69
C MET A 70 -2.47 10.95 4.45
N GLU A 71 -2.19 12.23 4.27
CA GLU A 71 -1.27 12.94 5.14
C GLU A 71 -2.08 13.93 5.98
N TYR A 72 -1.93 13.88 7.29
CA TYR A 72 -2.62 14.79 8.19
C TYR A 72 -1.72 15.18 9.36
N ASN A 73 -1.57 16.49 9.57
CA ASN A 73 -0.72 17.06 10.61
C ASN A 73 0.73 16.53 10.58
N GLY A 74 1.30 16.39 9.38
CA GLY A 74 2.65 15.86 9.15
C GLY A 74 2.81 14.36 9.41
N ARG A 75 1.72 13.63 9.67
CA ARG A 75 1.73 12.16 9.82
C ARG A 75 1.09 11.51 8.60
N PRO A 76 1.81 10.59 7.92
CA PRO A 76 1.19 9.76 6.89
C PRO A 76 0.37 8.65 7.56
N TYR A 77 -0.86 8.49 7.09
CA TYR A 77 -1.77 7.40 7.42
C TYR A 77 -1.92 6.55 6.16
N THR A 78 -1.72 5.25 6.28
CA THR A 78 -1.83 4.34 5.14
C THR A 78 -2.81 3.21 5.41
N GLY A 79 -3.35 2.65 4.35
CA GLY A 79 -4.36 1.62 4.43
C GLY A 79 -4.69 1.01 3.08
N ARG A 80 -5.75 0.22 3.07
CA ARG A 80 -6.30 -0.42 1.86
C ARG A 80 -7.80 -0.61 1.97
N ILE A 81 -8.46 -0.80 0.83
CA ILE A 81 -9.82 -1.31 0.77
C ILE A 81 -9.78 -2.82 0.91
N GLU A 82 -10.48 -3.34 1.91
CA GLU A 82 -10.56 -4.76 2.22
C GLU A 82 -12.03 -5.12 2.42
N ASP A 83 -12.53 -6.04 1.59
CA ASP A 83 -13.92 -6.52 1.55
C ASP A 83 -15.00 -5.44 1.55
N GLY A 84 -14.74 -4.35 0.82
CA GLY A 84 -15.67 -3.24 0.71
C GLY A 84 -15.65 -2.33 1.94
N GLU A 85 -14.62 -2.42 2.78
CA GLU A 85 -14.39 -1.54 3.92
C GLU A 85 -13.02 -0.87 3.83
N TRP A 86 -12.91 0.30 4.43
CA TRP A 86 -11.67 1.06 4.54
C TRP A 86 -10.87 0.52 5.72
N TRP A 87 -9.73 -0.10 5.44
CA TRP A 87 -8.81 -0.58 6.46
C TRP A 87 -7.64 0.37 6.59
N VAL A 88 -7.55 1.09 7.71
CA VAL A 88 -6.53 2.12 7.94
C VAL A 88 -5.99 1.98 9.35
N GLU A 89 -4.66 1.89 9.51
CA GLU A 89 -4.01 1.78 10.83
C GLU A 89 -4.65 0.70 11.74
N GLY A 90 -5.04 -0.45 11.18
CA GLY A 90 -5.67 -1.54 11.93
C GLY A 90 -7.16 -1.35 12.28
N LYS A 91 -7.79 -0.26 11.82
CA LYS A 91 -9.21 0.02 12.04
C LYS A 91 -10.00 -0.08 10.75
N ARG A 92 -11.21 -0.64 10.85
CA ARG A 92 -12.18 -0.76 9.75
C ARG A 92 -13.17 0.41 9.77
N PHE A 93 -13.44 0.99 8.59
CA PHE A 93 -14.41 2.07 8.42
C PHE A 93 -15.28 1.85 7.18
N LYS A 94 -16.52 2.33 7.22
CA LYS A 94 -17.49 2.17 6.12
C LYS A 94 -17.49 3.34 5.12
N SER A 95 -16.79 4.43 5.43
CA SER A 95 -16.74 5.62 4.58
C SER A 95 -15.42 6.38 4.72
N PRO A 96 -14.99 7.13 3.68
CA PRO A 96 -13.76 7.91 3.71
C PRO A 96 -13.75 8.98 4.81
N SER A 97 -14.89 9.62 5.09
CA SER A 97 -15.01 10.60 6.18
C SER A 97 -14.89 9.95 7.56
N ALA A 98 -15.46 8.74 7.74
CA ALA A 98 -15.30 7.98 8.98
C ALA A 98 -13.85 7.53 9.17
N ALA A 99 -13.18 7.09 8.10
CA ALA A 99 -11.75 6.77 8.13
C ALA A 99 -10.92 8.00 8.49
N ALA A 100 -11.11 9.12 7.80
CA ALA A 100 -10.38 10.36 8.05
C ALA A 100 -10.57 10.83 9.50
N GLY A 101 -11.81 11.02 9.97
CA GLY A 101 -12.07 11.48 11.34
C GLY A 101 -11.70 10.46 12.42
N GLY A 102 -11.67 9.16 12.09
CA GLY A 102 -11.33 8.07 13.00
C GLY A 102 -9.84 7.80 13.16
N VAL A 103 -9.02 8.15 12.16
CA VAL A 103 -7.55 8.05 12.24
C VAL A 103 -6.89 9.39 12.54
N ALA A 104 -7.45 10.50 12.05
CA ALA A 104 -7.01 11.87 12.36
C ALA A 104 -7.57 12.38 13.70
N VAL A 105 -7.52 11.55 14.73
CA VAL A 105 -7.96 11.94 16.08
C VAL A 105 -6.92 12.91 16.65
N THR A 106 -7.33 14.14 16.91
CA THR A 106 -6.50 15.12 17.62
C THR A 106 -6.25 14.64 19.06
N ARG A 107 -5.13 15.06 19.67
CA ARG A 107 -4.72 14.69 21.04
C ARG A 107 -5.79 14.94 22.13
N ALA A 108 -6.85 15.68 21.80
CA ALA A 108 -8.00 15.99 22.67
C ALA A 108 -9.25 15.11 22.43
N GLY A 109 -9.19 14.04 21.63
CA GLY A 109 -10.29 13.10 21.44
C GLY A 109 -11.50 13.65 20.67
N LYS A 110 -11.38 14.86 20.09
CA LYS A 110 -12.47 15.48 19.32
C LYS A 110 -12.44 14.96 17.89
N LYS A 111 -13.56 14.36 17.44
CA LYS A 111 -13.79 13.96 16.04
C LYS A 111 -13.79 15.22 15.18
N THR A 112 -12.72 15.43 14.41
CA THR A 112 -12.70 16.52 13.42
C THR A 112 -13.54 16.07 12.24
N SER A 113 -14.55 16.87 11.86
CA SER A 113 -15.32 16.65 10.64
C SER A 113 -14.45 17.02 9.43
N LEU A 114 -13.52 16.12 9.09
CA LEU A 114 -12.67 16.27 7.91
C LEU A 114 -13.42 15.77 6.68
N ASP A 115 -13.33 16.53 5.61
CA ASP A 115 -13.87 16.11 4.32
C ASP A 115 -12.92 15.07 3.70
N GLY A 116 -13.06 13.82 4.13
CA GLY A 116 -12.18 12.71 3.78
C GLY A 116 -11.98 12.53 2.26
N TRP A 117 -12.88 13.07 1.44
CA TRP A 117 -12.76 13.06 -0.01
C TRP A 117 -11.56 13.83 -0.57
N ILE A 118 -11.12 14.88 0.12
CA ILE A 118 -10.00 15.73 -0.34
C ILE A 118 -8.67 15.19 0.19
N TYR A 119 -8.68 14.59 1.38
CA TYR A 119 -7.47 14.14 2.07
C TYR A 119 -7.00 12.76 1.63
N TRP A 120 -7.93 11.88 1.24
CA TRP A 120 -7.57 10.53 0.80
C TRP A 120 -7.04 10.55 -0.64
N GLN A 121 -5.87 9.95 -0.81
CA GLN A 121 -5.35 9.53 -2.10
C GLN A 121 -5.53 8.01 -2.22
N VAL A 122 -5.97 7.57 -3.38
CA VAL A 122 -6.16 6.17 -3.74
C VAL A 122 -5.20 5.76 -4.82
N LYS A 123 -4.80 4.49 -4.79
CA LYS A 123 -4.10 3.83 -5.89
C LYS A 123 -4.78 2.49 -6.10
N ARG A 124 -5.61 2.42 -7.15
CA ARG A 124 -6.28 1.16 -7.52
C ARG A 124 -5.23 0.15 -7.99
N PRO A 125 -5.52 -1.15 -7.97
CA PRO A 125 -4.59 -2.17 -8.49
C PRO A 125 -4.17 -1.92 -9.94
N SER A 126 -5.05 -1.29 -10.74
CA SER A 126 -4.78 -0.90 -12.13
C SER A 126 -4.00 0.42 -12.27
N ASP A 127 -3.86 1.22 -11.21
CA ASP A 127 -3.26 2.55 -11.28
C ASP A 127 -1.76 2.50 -10.97
N THR A 128 -0.95 3.14 -11.82
CA THR A 128 0.50 3.26 -11.58
C THR A 128 0.84 4.35 -10.55
N ARG A 129 -0.05 5.33 -10.38
CA ARG A 129 0.16 6.54 -9.57
C ARG A 129 -1.00 6.77 -8.60
N TRP A 130 -0.73 7.55 -7.56
CA TRP A 130 -1.73 7.95 -6.57
C TRP A 130 -2.64 9.04 -7.15
N TYR A 131 -3.95 8.87 -7.00
CA TYR A 131 -4.95 9.83 -7.43
C TYR A 131 -5.73 10.34 -6.22
N PRO A 132 -6.05 11.65 -6.14
CA PRO A 132 -6.98 12.16 -5.15
C PRO A 132 -8.34 11.45 -5.27
N LEU A 133 -8.92 11.02 -4.14
CA LEU A 133 -10.24 10.38 -4.14
C LEU A 133 -11.31 11.32 -4.73
N SER A 134 -11.17 12.62 -4.52
CA SER A 134 -12.01 13.66 -5.11
C SER A 134 -12.02 13.64 -6.64
N HIS A 135 -10.93 13.22 -7.30
CA HIS A 135 -10.83 13.15 -8.76
C HIS A 135 -11.64 12.00 -9.35
N LEU A 136 -12.03 11.01 -8.54
CA LEU A 136 -12.83 9.88 -8.99
C LEU A 136 -14.34 10.15 -8.94
N LYS A 137 -14.77 11.26 -8.30
CA LYS A 137 -16.17 11.69 -8.34
C LYS A 137 -16.50 12.15 -9.75
N GLY A 138 -17.38 11.41 -10.43
CA GLY A 138 -18.05 11.86 -11.64
C GLY A 138 -19.19 12.83 -11.34
#